data_AF-A0AAN6UMK1-F1
#
_entry.id   AF-A0AAN6UMK1-F1
#
_cell.length_a   1.000
_cell.length_b   1.000
_cell.length_c   1.000
_cell.angle_alpha   90.00
_cell.angle_beta   90.00
_cell.angle_gamma   90.00
#
_symmetry.space_group_name_H-M   'P 1'
#
loop_
_entity.id
_entity.type
_entity.pdbx_description
1 polymer ?
#
loop_
_entity_poly.entity_id
_entity_poly.type
_entity_poly.pdbx_seq_one_letter_code
_entity_poly.pdbx_strand_id
1 'polypeptide(L)'
;MQPSRILRAAHGEKPNITGFDMAKLRKATGTPRYDPWERAEAWRYTGRFTRANRFKNSLPGLGTAIVAFTAYCAYEHFFMKEEHHGEAHH
;
A
#
# COMPACT_ATOMS: atom_id res chain seq x y z
N MET A 1 -13.69 29.72 16.96
CA MET A 1 -12.25 30.00 16.76
C MET A 1 -11.61 30.19 18.13
N GLN A 2 -10.59 29.42 18.50
CA GLN A 2 -9.97 29.50 19.84
C GLN A 2 -8.84 30.54 19.84
N PRO A 3 -9.05 31.77 20.37
CA PRO A 3 -8.09 32.89 20.30
C PRO A 3 -6.76 32.59 21.00
N SER A 4 -6.74 31.61 21.91
CA SER A 4 -5.56 31.18 22.65
C SER A 4 -4.47 30.56 21.77
N ARG A 5 -4.81 29.97 20.61
CA ARG A 5 -3.83 29.35 19.71
C ARG A 5 -3.03 30.39 18.92
N ILE A 6 -3.67 31.52 18.58
CA ILE A 6 -3.05 32.59 17.78
C ILE A 6 -2.05 33.37 18.63
N LEU A 7 -2.40 33.68 19.88
CA LEU A 7 -1.50 34.38 20.82
C LEU A 7 -0.26 33.55 21.17
N ARG A 8 -0.36 32.22 21.21
CA ARG A 8 0.78 31.32 21.40
C ARG A 8 1.71 31.22 20.20
N ALA A 9 1.25 31.56 19.00
CA ALA A 9 2.10 31.62 17.80
C ALA A 9 2.83 32.96 17.66
N ALA A 10 2.35 34.02 18.34
CA ALA A 10 2.93 35.36 18.32
C ALA A 10 4.19 35.48 19.21
N HIS A 11 4.24 34.73 20.31
CA HIS A 11 5.49 34.48 21.02
C HIS A 11 6.20 33.34 20.29
N GLY A 12 7.44 33.59 19.81
CA GLY A 12 8.23 32.64 19.03
C GLY A 12 8.40 31.25 19.67
N GLU A 13 9.11 30.37 18.96
CA GLU A 13 9.26 28.97 19.37
C GLU A 13 9.76 28.85 20.81
N LYS A 14 9.05 28.07 21.63
CA LYS A 14 9.35 27.95 23.07
C LYS A 14 10.80 27.50 23.25
N PRO A 15 11.57 28.14 24.16
CA PRO A 15 12.94 27.74 24.41
C PRO A 15 12.96 26.29 24.88
N ASN A 16 13.63 25.42 24.11
CA ASN A 16 13.72 24.02 24.48
C ASN A 16 14.81 23.83 25.55
N ILE A 17 14.38 23.51 26.76
CA ILE A 17 15.23 23.20 27.92
C ILE A 17 16.11 21.97 27.71
N THR A 18 15.72 21.05 26.83
CA THR A 18 16.48 19.82 26.55
C THR A 18 17.49 19.99 25.43
N GLY A 19 17.49 21.14 24.73
CA GLY A 19 18.32 21.39 23.56
C GLY A 19 17.95 20.57 22.32
N PHE A 20 16.94 19.70 22.40
CA PHE A 20 16.54 18.80 21.32
C PHE A 20 15.55 19.45 20.34
N ASP A 21 16.02 19.89 19.18
CA ASP A 21 15.19 20.56 18.20
C ASP A 21 14.70 19.58 17.11
N MET A 22 13.38 19.38 17.04
CA MET A 22 12.74 18.48 16.08
C MET A 22 12.87 18.99 14.63
N ALA A 23 12.87 20.31 14.41
CA ALA A 23 13.04 20.88 13.09
C ALA A 23 14.48 20.70 12.59
N LYS A 24 15.47 20.86 13.48
CA LYS A 24 16.87 20.53 13.18
C LYS A 24 17.07 19.04 12.90
N LEU A 25 16.47 18.16 13.71
CA LEU A 25 16.51 16.72 13.45
C LEU A 25 15.92 16.40 12.07
N ARG A 26 14.72 16.88 11.76
CA ARG A 26 14.07 16.64 10.46
C ARG A 26 14.94 17.10 9.29
N LYS A 27 15.63 18.22 9.43
CA LYS A 27 16.57 18.74 8.42
C LYS A 27 17.80 17.83 8.27
N ALA A 28 18.26 17.21 9.36
CA ALA A 28 19.41 16.31 9.39
C ALA A 28 19.09 14.87 8.96
N THR A 29 17.87 14.37 9.18
CA THR A 29 17.44 13.00 8.83
C THR A 29 17.15 12.80 7.34
N GLY A 30 17.39 13.81 6.49
CA GLY A 30 17.25 13.67 5.05
C GLY A 30 18.22 12.64 4.48
N THR A 31 17.86 12.00 3.36
CA THR A 31 18.83 11.19 2.61
C THR A 31 19.93 12.09 2.06
N PRO A 32 21.21 11.79 2.33
CA PRO A 32 22.32 12.56 1.79
C PRO A 32 22.31 12.47 0.26
N ARG A 33 22.76 13.54 -0.41
CA ARG A 33 22.81 13.59 -1.89
C ARG A 33 23.71 12.50 -2.49
N TYR A 34 24.71 12.05 -1.73
CA TYR A 34 25.63 10.99 -2.12
C TYR A 34 25.85 10.07 -0.92
N ASP A 35 25.45 8.81 -1.06
CA ASP A 35 25.73 7.77 -0.09
C ASP A 35 26.92 6.91 -0.59
N PRO A 36 28.07 6.89 0.13
CA PRO A 36 29.22 6.09 -0.28
C PRO A 36 28.92 4.57 -0.33
N TRP A 37 27.85 4.11 0.32
CA TRP A 37 27.45 2.71 0.37
C TRP A 37 26.34 2.34 -0.63
N GLU A 38 25.88 3.28 -1.45
CA GLU A 38 24.75 3.06 -2.37
C GLU A 38 24.98 1.83 -3.27
N ARG A 39 26.20 1.70 -3.82
CA ARG A 39 26.57 0.54 -4.64
C ARG A 39 26.62 -0.77 -3.84
N ALA A 40 27.07 -0.71 -2.60
CA ALA A 40 27.13 -1.87 -1.71
C ALA A 40 25.73 -2.34 -1.27
N GLU A 41 24.75 -1.43 -1.18
CA GLU A 41 23.38 -1.74 -0.81
C GLU A 41 22.45 -2.02 -2.00
N ALA A 42 22.90 -1.73 -3.23
CA ALA A 42 22.10 -1.86 -4.45
C ALA A 42 21.54 -3.28 -4.69
N TRP A 43 22.26 -4.33 -4.28
CA TRP A 43 21.81 -5.72 -4.46
C TRP A 43 20.50 -6.03 -3.72
N ARG A 44 20.20 -5.30 -2.63
CA ARG A 44 19.00 -5.50 -1.82
C ARG A 44 17.71 -5.11 -2.53
N TYR A 45 17.81 -4.28 -3.55
CA TYR A 45 16.66 -3.67 -4.23
C TYR A 45 16.65 -3.94 -5.75
N THR A 46 17.63 -4.66 -6.26
CA THR A 46 17.76 -5.00 -7.69
C THR A 46 17.47 -6.48 -7.95
N GLY A 47 17.27 -6.84 -9.22
CA GLY A 47 17.02 -8.22 -9.64
C GLY A 47 15.79 -8.84 -8.99
N ARG A 48 15.95 -9.99 -8.33
CA ARG A 48 14.86 -10.73 -7.66
C ARG A 48 14.25 -9.98 -6.47
N PHE A 49 14.95 -9.00 -5.89
CA PHE A 49 14.50 -8.29 -4.70
C PHE A 49 13.80 -6.95 -5.00
N THR A 50 13.51 -6.65 -6.27
CA THR A 50 12.73 -5.45 -6.63
C THR A 50 11.34 -5.48 -5.98
N ARG A 51 10.73 -4.29 -5.78
CA ARG A 51 9.37 -4.18 -5.24
C ARG A 51 8.37 -5.05 -6.01
N ALA A 52 8.43 -5.04 -7.34
CA ALA A 52 7.54 -5.82 -8.18
C ALA A 52 7.73 -7.34 -7.96
N ASN A 53 8.98 -7.82 -7.92
CA ASN A 53 9.26 -9.25 -7.76
C ASN A 53 8.87 -9.78 -6.37
N ARG A 54 8.88 -8.93 -5.34
CA ARG A 54 8.36 -9.31 -4.01
C ARG A 54 6.85 -9.58 -4.02
N PHE A 55 6.09 -8.90 -4.87
CA PHE A 55 4.64 -9.05 -4.94
C PHE A 55 4.15 -9.92 -6.09
N LYS A 56 4.99 -10.22 -7.09
CA LYS A 56 4.60 -11.02 -8.27
C LYS A 56 3.97 -12.36 -7.93
N ASN A 57 4.38 -12.97 -6.82
CA ASN A 57 3.89 -14.27 -6.35
C ASN A 57 3.05 -14.17 -5.08
N SER A 58 2.45 -13.01 -4.78
CA SER A 58 1.61 -12.85 -3.58
C SER A 58 0.30 -13.64 -3.66
N LEU A 59 -0.20 -13.91 -4.87
CA LEU A 59 -1.44 -14.64 -5.12
C LEU A 59 -1.19 -15.82 -6.07
N PRO A 60 -0.50 -16.88 -5.60
CA PRO A 60 -0.26 -18.05 -6.43
C PRO A 60 -1.60 -18.71 -6.79
N GLY A 61 -1.80 -19.01 -8.07
CA GLY A 61 -3.01 -19.69 -8.53
C GLY A 61 -4.26 -18.80 -8.68
N LEU A 62 -4.17 -17.47 -8.50
CA LEU A 62 -5.31 -16.59 -8.75
C LEU A 62 -5.80 -16.69 -10.20
N GLY A 63 -4.89 -16.74 -11.17
CA GLY A 63 -5.24 -16.88 -12.59
C GLY A 63 -6.02 -18.17 -12.88
N THR A 64 -5.55 -19.30 -12.33
CA THR A 64 -6.23 -20.58 -12.49
C THR A 64 -7.57 -20.61 -11.78
N ALA A 65 -7.68 -19.99 -10.60
CA ALA A 65 -8.93 -19.88 -9.86
C ALA A 65 -9.97 -19.06 -10.63
N ILE A 66 -9.58 -17.92 -11.21
CA ILE A 66 -10.46 -17.10 -12.04
C ILE A 66 -10.96 -17.89 -13.26
N VAL A 67 -10.07 -18.61 -13.94
CA VAL A 67 -10.45 -19.43 -15.10
C VAL A 67 -11.42 -20.53 -14.71
N ALA A 68 -11.14 -21.27 -13.63
CA ALA A 68 -12.03 -22.34 -13.16
C ALA A 68 -13.40 -21.78 -12.72
N PHE A 69 -13.41 -20.66 -11.99
CA PHE A 69 -14.63 -20.01 -11.52
C PHE A 69 -15.48 -19.51 -12.69
N THR A 70 -14.87 -18.85 -13.67
CA THR A 70 -15.59 -18.36 -14.86
C THR A 70 -16.13 -19.51 -15.72
N ALA A 71 -15.37 -20.60 -15.89
CA ALA A 71 -15.86 -21.80 -16.57
C ALA A 71 -17.07 -22.41 -15.84
N TYR A 72 -17.02 -22.48 -14.51
CA TYR A 72 -18.14 -22.95 -13.70
C TYR A 72 -19.36 -22.04 -13.84
N CYS A 73 -19.20 -20.72 -13.74
CA CYS A 73 -20.32 -19.78 -13.92
C CYS A 73 -20.94 -19.85 -15.32
N ALA A 74 -20.12 -20.01 -16.37
CA ALA A 74 -20.63 -20.19 -17.73
C ALA A 74 -21.40 -21.51 -17.85
N TYR A 75 -20.86 -22.59 -17.28
CA TYR A 75 -21.54 -23.88 -17.24
C TYR A 75 -22.89 -23.79 -16.52
N GLU A 76 -22.92 -23.20 -15.33
CA GLU A 76 -24.16 -22.98 -14.58
C GLU A 76 -25.15 -22.12 -15.37
N HIS A 77 -24.66 -21.06 -16.02
CA HIS A 77 -25.52 -20.11 -16.75
C HIS A 77 -26.17 -20.71 -18.00
N PHE A 78 -25.45 -21.54 -18.76
CA PHE A 78 -25.93 -22.08 -20.04
C PHE A 78 -26.50 -23.49 -19.92
N PHE A 79 -26.02 -24.32 -18.99
CA PHE A 79 -26.39 -25.74 -18.92
C PHE A 79 -27.24 -26.10 -17.69
N MET A 80 -27.18 -25.33 -16.59
CA MET A 80 -27.98 -25.62 -15.38
C MET A 80 -29.22 -24.72 -15.21
N LYS A 81 -29.30 -23.58 -15.90
CA LYS A 81 -30.48 -22.68 -15.84
C LYS A 81 -31.65 -23.07 -16.76
N GLU A 82 -31.49 -24.06 -17.65
CA GLU A 82 -32.57 -24.49 -18.56
C GLU A 82 -33.58 -25.46 -17.92
N GLU A 83 -33.40 -25.90 -16.66
CA GLU A 83 -34.29 -26.90 -16.02
C GLU A 83 -35.24 -26.36 -14.91
N HIS A 84 -35.31 -25.05 -14.63
CA HIS A 84 -36.13 -24.52 -13.52
C HIS A 84 -37.03 -23.31 -13.84
N HIS A 85 -37.62 -23.25 -15.03
CA HIS A 85 -38.81 -22.40 -15.26
C HIS A 85 -39.90 -23.17 -16.00
N GLY A 86 -40.71 -23.91 -15.24
CA GLY A 86 -41.85 -24.63 -15.78
C GLY A 86 -42.80 -25.25 -14.76
N GLU A 87 -43.11 -24.59 -13.65
CA GLU A 87 -44.38 -24.87 -12.93
C GLU A 87 -44.77 -23.65 -12.08
N ALA A 88 -45.44 -22.70 -12.72
CA ALA A 88 -46.36 -21.80 -12.03
C ALA A 88 -47.73 -22.47 -12.01
N HIS A 89 -48.02 -23.24 -10.96
CA HIS A 89 -49.37 -23.74 -10.68
C HIS A 89 -49.67 -23.72 -9.18
N HIS A 90 -50.63 -22.84 -8.84
CA HIS A 90 -51.42 -22.71 -7.60
C HIS A 90 -50.78 -22.15 -6.33
#